data_AF-A0A091FD35-F1
#
_entry.id   AF-A0A091FD35-F1
#
_cell.length_a   1.000
_cell.length_b   1.000
_cell.length_c   1.000
_cell.angle_alpha   90.00
_cell.angle_beta   90.00
_cell.angle_gamma   90.00
#
_symmetry.space_group_name_H-M   'P 1'
#
loop_
_entity.id
_entity.type
_entity.pdbx_description
1 polymer ?
#
loop_
_entity_poly.entity_id
_entity_poly.type
_entity_poly.pdbx_seq_one_letter_code
_entity_poly.pdbx_strand_id
1 'polypeptide(L)'
;MPNITDIFRTYGPSYRDRFGQRMPPSHRRAIQDIIDCRTVLMGGHVFACNHCDHLRYAYHSCKNRTCPTCHESDRKAWLEKRQQPFP
;
A
#
# COMPACT_ATOMS: atom_id res chain seq x y z
N MET A 1 0.58 0.34 16.26
CA MET A 1 1.81 0.81 15.58
C MET A 1 1.40 1.42 14.24
N PRO A 2 1.83 2.64 13.90
CA PRO A 2 1.50 3.24 12.61
C PRO A 2 2.15 2.43 11.48
N ASN A 3 1.42 2.22 10.39
CA ASN A 3 1.98 1.60 9.20
C ASN A 3 2.78 2.64 8.38
N ILE A 4 3.53 2.20 7.37
CA ILE A 4 4.37 3.12 6.58
C ILE A 4 3.58 4.21 5.85
N THR A 5 2.33 3.91 5.44
CA THR A 5 1.46 4.89 4.78
C THR A 5 1.11 6.02 5.75
N ASP A 6 0.84 5.70 7.03
CA ASP A 6 0.58 6.71 8.06
C ASP A 6 1.80 7.60 8.30
N ILE A 7 3.00 7.01 8.32
CA ILE A 7 4.27 7.73 8.46
C ILE A 7 4.48 8.68 7.27
N PHE A 8 4.27 8.21 6.04
CA PHE A 8 4.42 9.06 4.86
C PHE A 8 3.36 10.17 4.77
N ARG A 9 2.14 9.92 5.23
CA ARG A 9 1.11 10.97 5.30
C ARG A 9 1.47 12.03 6.34
N THR A 10 1.95 11.62 7.50
CA THR A 10 2.22 12.53 8.63
C THR A 10 3.52 13.31 8.43
N TYR A 11 4.60 12.63 8.03
CA TYR A 11 5.95 13.21 7.99
C TYR A 11 6.52 13.36 6.58
N GLY A 12 5.87 12.77 5.57
CA GLY A 12 6.33 12.83 4.18
C GLY A 12 6.40 14.25 3.61
N PRO A 13 5.44 15.16 3.87
CA PRO A 13 5.53 16.55 3.40
C PRO A 13 6.81 17.25 3.88
N SER A 14 7.06 17.31 5.20
CA SER A 14 8.24 17.98 5.76
C SER A 14 9.55 17.32 5.33
N TYR A 15 9.57 15.99 5.18
CA TYR A 15 10.73 15.27 4.67
C TYR A 15 11.03 15.62 3.20
N ARG A 16 10.00 15.72 2.35
CA ARG A 16 10.16 16.11 0.94
C ARG A 16 10.55 17.57 0.79
N ASP A 17 10.06 18.47 1.63
CA ASP A 17 10.50 19.87 1.60
C ASP A 17 12.00 19.99 1.91
N ARG A 18 12.46 19.26 2.93
CA ARG A 18 13.87 19.32 3.37
C ARG A 18 14.84 18.57 2.44
N PHE A 19 14.43 17.44 1.87
CA PHE A 19 15.33 16.51 1.16
C PHE A 19 14.92 16.21 -0.28
N GLY A 20 13.77 16.69 -0.74
CA GLY A 20 13.15 16.31 -2.00
C GLY A 20 13.99 16.60 -3.24
N GLN A 21 14.80 17.67 -3.24
CA GLN A 21 15.69 18.00 -4.36
C GLN A 21 16.78 16.94 -4.59
N ARG A 22 17.28 16.32 -3.52
CA ARG A 22 18.30 15.25 -3.58
C ARG A 22 17.72 13.85 -3.66
N MET A 23 16.39 13.74 -3.58
CA MET A 23 15.71 12.45 -3.57
C MET A 23 15.66 11.84 -4.98
N PRO A 24 16.01 10.56 -5.17
CA PRO A 24 15.82 9.90 -6.45
C PRO A 24 14.35 9.94 -6.91
N PRO A 25 14.06 10.10 -8.21
CA PRO A 25 12.69 10.10 -8.72
C PRO A 25 11.90 8.85 -8.33
N SER A 26 12.56 7.68 -8.29
CA SER A 26 11.95 6.41 -7.87
C SER A 26 11.45 6.43 -6.43
N HIS A 27 12.15 7.11 -5.53
CA HIS A 27 11.76 7.23 -4.12
C HIS A 27 10.55 8.17 -3.98
N ARG A 28 10.56 9.32 -4.67
CA ARG A 28 9.40 10.23 -4.71
C ARG A 28 8.17 9.50 -5.22
N ARG A 29 8.32 8.72 -6.29
CA ARG A 29 7.24 7.91 -6.86
C ARG A 29 6.75 6.85 -5.89
N ALA A 30 7.65 6.11 -5.24
CA ALA A 30 7.28 5.09 -4.27
C ALA A 30 6.51 5.68 -3.09
N ILE A 31 6.93 6.83 -2.56
CA ILE A 31 6.21 7.51 -1.47
C ILE A 31 4.79 7.86 -1.91
N GLN A 32 4.63 8.45 -3.10
CA GLN A 32 3.31 8.83 -3.61
C GLN A 32 2.42 7.60 -3.85
N ASP A 33 2.93 6.58 -4.54
CA ASP A 33 2.20 5.34 -4.81
C ASP A 33 1.77 4.65 -3.51
N ILE A 34 2.58 4.69 -2.45
CA ILE A 34 2.26 4.09 -1.14
C ILE A 34 1.20 4.91 -0.40
N ILE A 35 1.20 6.24 -0.52
CA ILE A 35 0.16 7.12 0.04
C ILE A 35 -1.19 6.86 -0.61
N ASP A 36 -1.21 6.68 -1.93
CA ASP A 36 -2.43 6.57 -2.74
C ASP A 36 -2.98 5.13 -2.80
N CYS A 37 -2.16 4.13 -2.43
CA CYS A 37 -2.51 2.72 -2.50
C CYS A 37 -3.83 2.40 -1.79
N ARG A 38 -4.74 1.70 -2.50
CA ARG A 38 -6.07 1.30 -2.01
C ARG A 38 -6.92 2.48 -1.50
N THR A 39 -6.81 3.62 -2.16
CA THR A 39 -7.70 4.78 -1.96
C THR A 39 -8.52 5.04 -3.22
N VAL A 40 -9.49 5.96 -3.13
CA VAL A 40 -10.30 6.43 -4.27
C VAL A 40 -9.46 6.89 -5.47
N LEU A 41 -8.24 7.37 -5.24
CA LEU A 41 -7.33 7.84 -6.30
C LEU A 41 -6.89 6.72 -7.25
N MET A 42 -6.94 5.46 -6.80
CA MET A 42 -6.60 4.30 -7.62
C MET A 42 -7.80 3.76 -8.41
N GLY A 43 -8.99 4.35 -8.24
CA GLY A 43 -10.24 3.75 -8.70
C GLY A 43 -10.56 2.46 -7.93
N GLY A 44 -11.65 1.80 -8.32
CA GLY A 44 -12.08 0.57 -7.66
C GLY A 44 -13.39 0.03 -8.19
N HIS A 45 -13.86 -1.02 -7.53
CA HIS A 45 -15.16 -1.62 -7.77
C HIS A 45 -16.07 -1.43 -6.56
N VAL A 46 -17.36 -1.31 -6.84
CA VAL A 46 -18.42 -1.35 -5.83
C VAL A 46 -19.14 -2.68 -5.97
N PHE A 47 -19.19 -3.44 -4.89
CA PHE A 47 -19.92 -4.69 -4.80
C PHE A 47 -21.19 -4.47 -3.99
N ALA A 48 -22.34 -4.81 -4.54
CA ALA A 48 -23.60 -4.82 -3.82
C ALA A 48 -23.91 -6.24 -3.33
N CYS A 49 -24.34 -6.35 -2.08
CA CYS A 49 -24.91 -7.60 -1.59
C CYS A 49 -26.26 -7.85 -2.25
N ASN A 50 -26.52 -9.08 -2.69
CA ASN A 50 -27.80 -9.49 -3.26
C ASN A 50 -28.87 -9.83 -2.20
N HIS A 51 -28.50 -9.82 -0.92
CA HIS A 51 -29.39 -10.15 0.21
C HIS A 51 -29.64 -8.98 1.18
N CYS A 52 -28.91 -7.88 1.06
CA CYS A 52 -29.10 -6.66 1.86
C CYS A 52 -28.55 -5.43 1.13
N ASP A 53 -28.89 -4.22 1.58
CA ASP A 53 -28.45 -2.95 0.96
C ASP A 53 -26.96 -2.61 1.24
N HIS A 54 -26.15 -3.57 1.67
CA HIS A 54 -24.75 -3.34 1.96
C HIS A 54 -23.92 -3.17 0.69
N LEU A 55 -23.19 -2.05 0.61
CA LEU A 55 -22.20 -1.79 -0.44
C LEU A 55 -20.78 -1.95 0.11
N ARG A 56 -19.97 -2.71 -0.60
CA ARG A 56 -18.54 -2.88 -0.32
C ARG A 56 -17.70 -2.23 -1.42
N TYR A 57 -16.87 -1.27 -1.04
CA TYR A 57 -15.90 -0.63 -1.93
C TYR A 57 -14.57 -1.40 -1.89
N ALA A 58 -14.02 -1.72 -3.06
CA ALA A 58 -12.69 -2.31 -3.19
C ALA A 58 -11.84 -1.46 -4.13
N TYR A 59 -10.90 -0.72 -3.54
CA TYR A 59 -9.96 0.11 -4.30
C TYR A 59 -8.79 -0.70 -4.86
N HIS A 60 -8.31 -0.30 -6.04
CA HIS A 60 -7.19 -0.96 -6.69
C HIS A 60 -5.86 -0.71 -5.96
N SER A 61 -4.90 -1.62 -6.16
CA SER A 61 -3.54 -1.49 -5.63
C SER A 61 -2.68 -0.57 -6.50
N CYS A 62 -1.68 0.09 -5.89
CA CYS A 62 -0.76 0.96 -6.64
C CYS A 62 0.28 0.18 -7.49
N LYS A 63 0.39 -1.15 -7.29
CA LYS A 63 1.31 -2.06 -7.99
C LYS A 63 2.81 -1.71 -7.89
N ASN A 64 3.19 -0.77 -7.03
CA ASN A 64 4.59 -0.44 -6.81
C ASN A 64 5.30 -1.60 -6.09
N ARG A 65 6.45 -2.04 -6.62
CA ARG A 65 7.25 -3.17 -6.10
C ARG A 65 7.71 -3.00 -4.64
N THR A 66 7.73 -1.78 -4.13
CA THR A 66 8.18 -1.46 -2.75
C THR A 66 6.99 -1.28 -1.79
N CYS A 67 5.74 -1.29 -2.27
CA CYS A 67 4.59 -1.06 -1.41
C CYS A 67 4.31 -2.28 -0.49
N PRO A 68 4.47 -2.16 0.84
CA PRO A 68 4.29 -3.31 1.73
C PRO A 68 2.84 -3.82 1.76
N THR A 69 1.85 -2.95 1.54
CA THR A 69 0.43 -3.34 1.45
C THR A 69 0.12 -4.17 0.20
N CYS A 70 0.83 -3.90 -0.92
CA CYS A 70 0.65 -4.69 -2.15
C CYS A 70 1.24 -6.09 -2.01
N HIS A 71 2.42 -6.20 -1.39
CA HIS A 71 3.21 -7.44 -1.32
C HIS A 71 3.03 -8.19 0.01
N GLU A 72 2.04 -7.81 0.82
CA GLU A 72 1.83 -8.41 2.13
C GLU A 72 1.50 -9.90 2.02
N SER A 73 0.65 -10.27 1.05
CA SER A 73 0.29 -11.67 0.77
C SER A 73 1.51 -12.50 0.40
N ASP A 74 2.34 -11.98 -0.50
CA ASP A 74 3.51 -12.68 -1.01
C ASP A 74 4.54 -12.86 0.10
N ARG A 75 4.74 -11.83 0.94
CA ARG A 75 5.57 -11.91 2.14
C ARG A 75 5.06 -12.97 3.12
N LYS A 76 3.74 -13.00 3.38
CA LYS A 76 3.12 -13.98 4.29
C LYS A 76 3.29 -15.40 3.76
N ALA A 77 2.96 -15.64 2.49
CA ALA A 77 3.12 -16.94 1.85
C ALA A 77 4.59 -17.42 1.86
N TRP A 78 5.54 -16.51 1.65
CA TRP A 78 6.96 -16.83 1.75
C TRP A 78 7.39 -17.19 3.18
N LEU A 79 6.89 -16.47 4.19
CA LEU A 79 7.18 -16.75 5.60
C LEU A 79 6.62 -18.11 6.01
N GLU A 80 5.37 -18.40 5.64
CA GLU A 80 4.70 -19.68 5.91
C GLU A 80 5.51 -20.86 5.35
N LYS A 81 5.96 -20.77 4.09
CA LYS A 81 6.80 -21.79 3.46
C LYS A 81 8.12 -22.07 4.19
N ARG A 82 8.67 -21.09 4.92
CA ARG A 82 9.93 -21.23 5.67
C ARG A 82 9.75 -21.63 7.13
N GLN A 83 8.55 -21.46 7.66
CA GLN A 83 8.19 -21.92 9.00
C GLN A 83 7.70 -23.36 8.99
N GLN A 84 7.37 -23.92 7.82
CA GLN A 84 7.12 -25.34 7.71
C GLN A 84 8.40 -26.12 8.06
N PRO A 85 8.32 -27.09 8.97
CA PRO A 85 9.43 -27.99 9.22
C PRO A 85 9.82 -28.65 7.90
N PHE A 86 11.12 -28.76 7.65
CA PHE A 86 11.63 -29.56 6.54
C PHE A 86 11.09 -30.98 6.69
N PRO A 87 10.58 -31.62 5.62
CA PRO A 87 10.16 -33.02 5.67
C PRO A 87 11.32 -33.95 6.05
#